data_AF-A0A8C6M892-F1
#
_entry.id   AF-A0A8C6M892-F1
#
_cell.length_a   1.000
_cell.length_b   1.000
_cell.length_c   1.000
_cell.angle_alpha   90.00
_cell.angle_beta   90.00
_cell.angle_gamma   90.00
#
_symmetry.space_group_name_H-M   'P 1'
#
loop_
_entity.id
_entity.type
_entity.pdbx_description
1 polymer ?
#
loop_
_entity_poly.entity_id
_entity_poly.type
_entity_poly.pdbx_seq_one_letter_code
_entity_poly.pdbx_strand_id
1 'polypeptide(L)'
;LAAYFSLLTVGFLTAIGAFLKNAWNKEPVILVSCGLGLVLPFISPYTKYSKMLNSSVPYCYPVPVRDDGNMPDVPAHPCEPKGPSLEWLKNF
;
A
#
# COMPACT_ATOMS: atom_id res chain seq x y z
N LEU A 1 2.71 -7.49 37.55
CA LEU A 1 3.11 -7.14 36.16
C LEU A 1 1.90 -7.07 35.21
N ALA A 2 1.11 -8.14 35.05
CA ALA A 2 -0.09 -8.13 34.19
C ALA A 2 -1.16 -7.09 34.57
N ALA A 3 -1.41 -6.86 35.86
CA ALA A 3 -2.38 -5.84 36.32
C ALA A 3 -1.96 -4.40 35.99
N TYR A 4 -0.65 -4.10 36.01
CA TYR A 4 -0.12 -2.79 35.62
C TYR A 4 -0.21 -2.59 34.10
N PHE A 5 -0.02 -3.66 33.32
CA PHE A 5 -0.22 -3.65 31.87
C PHE A 5 -1.70 -3.42 31.50
N SER A 6 -2.64 -4.05 32.21
CA SER A 6 -4.08 -3.81 32.04
C SER A 6 -4.52 -2.40 32.48
N LEU A 7 -3.99 -1.87 33.59
CA LEU A 7 -4.29 -0.50 34.01
C LEU A 7 -3.70 0.56 33.06
N LEU A 8 -2.49 0.33 32.54
CA LEU A 8 -1.84 1.21 31.57
C LEU A 8 -2.60 1.24 30.24
N THR A 9 -3.00 0.07 29.73
CA THR A 9 -3.74 -0.03 28.46
C THR A 9 -5.13 0.61 28.57
N VAL A 10 -5.86 0.39 29.65
CA VAL A 10 -7.18 1.01 29.87
C VAL A 10 -7.08 2.52 30.09
N GLY A 11 -6.08 2.98 30.86
CA GLY A 11 -5.80 4.42 31.07
C GLY A 11 -5.38 5.15 29.78
N PHE A 12 -4.59 4.48 28.94
CA PHE A 12 -4.17 5.02 27.65
C PHE A 12 -5.33 5.13 26.66
N LEU A 13 -6.16 4.10 26.54
CA LEU A 13 -7.33 4.10 25.65
C LEU A 13 -8.37 5.16 26.07
N THR A 14 -8.57 5.35 27.37
CA THR A 14 -9.47 6.40 27.89
C THR A 14 -8.94 7.80 27.62
N ALA A 15 -7.62 8.02 27.74
CA ALA A 15 -7.00 9.30 27.39
C ALA A 15 -7.13 9.64 25.89
N ILE A 16 -6.92 8.65 25.01
CA ILE A 16 -7.11 8.80 23.55
C ILE A 16 -8.56 9.14 23.23
N GLY A 17 -9.53 8.43 23.81
CA GLY A 17 -10.96 8.69 23.57
C GLY A 17 -11.37 10.10 24.00
N ALA A 18 -10.88 10.58 25.15
CA ALA A 18 -11.12 11.95 25.61
C ALA A 18 -10.49 13.00 24.68
N PHE A 19 -9.26 12.76 24.20
CA PHE A 19 -8.60 13.64 23.23
C PHE A 19 -9.34 13.70 21.89
N LEU A 20 -9.73 12.55 21.31
CA LEU A 20 -10.48 12.50 20.05
C LEU A 20 -11.82 13.23 20.16
N LYS A 21 -12.56 13.06 21.26
CA LYS A 21 -13.83 13.76 21.49
C LYS A 21 -13.65 15.27 21.60
N ASN A 22 -12.61 15.72 22.29
CA ASN A 22 -12.28 17.14 22.38
C ASN A 22 -11.82 17.73 21.03
N ALA A 23 -10.98 17.00 20.30
CA ALA A 23 -10.48 17.43 18.99
C ALA A 23 -11.60 17.48 17.94
N TRP A 24 -12.58 16.57 18.00
CA TRP A 24 -13.77 16.61 17.11
C TRP A 24 -14.65 17.84 17.39
N ASN A 25 -14.75 18.27 18.65
CA ASN A 25 -15.56 19.42 19.04
C ASN A 25 -14.87 20.76 18.74
N LYS A 26 -13.53 20.83 18.77
CA LYS A 26 -12.78 22.07 18.52
C LYS A 26 -12.37 22.22 17.05
N GLU A 27 -11.81 21.18 16.46
CA GLU A 27 -11.20 21.22 15.13
C GLU A 27 -11.58 19.98 14.29
N PRO A 28 -12.87 19.81 13.95
CA PRO A 28 -13.34 18.63 13.22
C PRO A 28 -12.68 18.50 11.84
N VAL A 29 -12.40 19.63 11.18
CA VAL A 29 -11.79 19.64 9.84
C VAL A 29 -10.39 19.01 9.85
N ILE A 30 -9.58 19.32 10.86
CA ILE A 30 -8.22 18.79 11.00
C ILE A 30 -8.24 17.30 11.35
N LEU A 31 -9.18 16.89 12.20
CA LEU A 31 -9.33 15.50 12.60
C LEU A 31 -9.76 14.61 11.42
N VAL A 32 -10.73 15.09 10.63
CA VAL A 32 -11.18 14.39 9.41
C VAL A 32 -10.09 14.36 8.35
N SER A 33 -9.36 15.45 8.12
CA SER A 33 -8.30 15.48 7.11
C SER A 33 -7.14 14.54 7.47
N CYS A 34 -6.74 14.50 8.74
CA CYS A 34 -5.73 13.57 9.25
C CYS A 34 -6.20 12.12 9.13
N GLY A 35 -7.45 11.85 9.51
CA GLY A 35 -8.05 10.52 9.37
C GLY A 35 -8.09 10.04 7.93
N LEU A 36 -8.60 10.85 7.00
CA LEU A 36 -8.66 10.49 5.59
C LEU A 36 -7.25 10.36 4.97
N GLY A 37 -6.34 11.29 5.24
CA GLY A 37 -5.00 11.28 4.66
C GLY A 37 -4.17 10.07 5.11
N LEU A 38 -4.28 9.68 6.38
CA LEU A 38 -3.50 8.57 6.92
C LEU A 38 -4.19 7.22 6.70
N VAL A 39 -5.50 7.13 6.82
CA VAL A 39 -6.20 5.83 6.84
C VAL A 39 -6.58 5.34 5.44
N LEU A 40 -7.01 6.24 4.56
CA LEU A 40 -7.51 5.90 3.22
C LEU A 40 -6.50 5.10 2.36
N PRO A 41 -5.18 5.43 2.34
CA PRO A 41 -4.22 4.68 1.53
C PRO A 41 -4.03 3.23 1.97
N PHE A 42 -4.21 2.91 3.26
CA PHE A 42 -4.04 1.55 3.79
C PHE A 42 -5.29 0.68 3.63
N ILE A 43 -6.48 1.30 3.64
CA ILE A 43 -7.75 0.58 3.45
C ILE A 43 -8.05 0.37 1.96
N SER A 44 -7.61 1.28 1.10
CA SER A 44 -7.97 1.23 -0.32
C SER A 44 -7.36 0.00 -1.03
N PRO A 45 -8.18 -0.87 -1.67
CA PRO A 45 -7.66 -1.98 -2.47
C PRO A 45 -6.94 -1.49 -3.74
N TYR A 46 -7.14 -0.22 -4.11
CA TYR A 46 -6.57 0.38 -5.33
C TYR A 46 -5.11 0.80 -5.21
N THR A 47 -4.61 1.01 -3.98
CA THR A 47 -3.21 1.40 -3.75
C THR A 47 -2.22 0.38 -4.35
N LYS A 48 -2.61 -0.91 -4.37
CA LYS A 48 -1.83 -1.98 -5.03
C LYS A 48 -1.67 -1.73 -6.52
N TYR A 49 -2.76 -1.38 -7.22
CA TYR A 49 -2.74 -1.15 -8.66
C TYR A 49 -1.96 0.12 -9.03
N SER A 50 -2.02 1.17 -8.21
CA SER A 50 -1.17 2.36 -8.39
C SER A 50 0.31 2.00 -8.34
N LYS A 51 0.72 1.12 -7.41
CA LYS A 51 2.11 0.62 -7.35
C LYS A 51 2.46 -0.23 -8.58
N MET A 52 1.57 -1.13 -8.98
CA MET A 52 1.78 -2.00 -10.15
C MET A 52 1.89 -1.19 -11.45
N LEU A 53 1.11 -0.12 -11.62
CA LEU A 53 1.20 0.81 -12.74
C LEU A 53 2.59 1.46 -12.82
N ASN A 54 3.05 2.05 -11.72
CA ASN A 54 4.35 2.72 -11.69
C ASN A 54 5.52 1.78 -12.00
N SER A 55 5.44 0.51 -11.58
CA SER A 55 6.46 -0.50 -11.90
C SER A 55 6.38 -1.05 -13.33
N SER A 56 5.21 -0.94 -13.98
CA SER A 56 4.99 -1.51 -15.31
C SER A 56 5.35 -0.55 -16.45
N VAL A 57 5.57 0.74 -16.16
CA VAL A 57 5.93 1.75 -17.17
C VAL A 57 7.45 1.73 -17.38
N PRO A 58 7.94 1.34 -18.58
CA PRO A 58 9.37 1.33 -18.86
C PRO A 58 9.85 2.73 -19.25
N TYR A 59 10.36 3.49 -18.27
CA TYR A 59 10.99 4.80 -18.55
C TYR A 59 12.37 4.68 -19.21
N CYS A 60 13.05 3.56 -18.98
CA CYS A 60 14.32 3.24 -19.61
C CYS A 60 14.14 2.07 -20.58
N TYR A 61 14.97 2.03 -21.62
CA TYR A 61 14.96 0.90 -22.55
C TYR A 61 15.37 -0.40 -21.82
N PRO A 62 14.53 -1.46 -21.85
CA PRO A 62 14.85 -2.72 -21.19
C PRO A 62 15.95 -3.44 -21.98
N VAL A 63 17.14 -3.51 -21.40
CA VAL A 63 18.30 -4.19 -22.01
C VAL A 63 18.12 -5.70 -21.92
N PRO A 64 18.15 -6.45 -23.04
CA PRO A 64 18.05 -7.91 -23.02
C PRO A 64 19.22 -8.54 -22.25
N VAL A 65 18.90 -9.59 -21.49
CA VAL A 65 19.89 -10.38 -20.75
C VAL A 65 20.57 -11.35 -21.73
N ARG A 66 21.86 -11.64 -21.52
CA ARG A 66 22.57 -12.67 -22.29
C ARG A 66 22.12 -14.04 -21.80
N ASP A 67 21.76 -14.91 -22.73
CA ASP A 67 21.33 -16.28 -22.44
C ASP A 67 22.52 -17.15 -22.00
N ASP A 68 22.37 -17.84 -20.88
CA ASP A 68 23.32 -18.84 -20.35
C ASP A 68 22.85 -20.30 -20.59
N GLY A 69 21.67 -20.47 -21.21
CA GLY A 69 21.04 -21.75 -21.50
C GLY A 69 20.15 -22.28 -20.36
N ASN A 70 20.04 -21.59 -19.22
CA ASN A 70 19.22 -22.01 -18.08
C ASN A 70 18.42 -20.85 -17.44
N MET A 71 17.69 -20.09 -18.27
CA MET A 71 16.78 -19.02 -17.83
C MET A 71 15.31 -19.33 -18.20
N PRO A 72 14.59 -20.18 -17.43
CA PRO A 72 13.23 -20.59 -17.77
C PRO A 72 12.19 -19.46 -17.66
N ASP A 73 12.47 -18.44 -16.85
CA ASP A 73 11.63 -17.28 -16.50
C ASP A 73 11.79 -16.08 -17.43
N VAL A 74 12.91 -15.96 -18.15
CA VAL A 74 13.16 -14.88 -19.10
C VAL A 74 12.56 -15.23 -20.47
N PRO A 75 11.70 -14.37 -21.05
CA PRO A 75 11.16 -14.60 -22.39
C PRO A 75 12.22 -14.36 -23.46
N ALA A 76 12.27 -15.22 -24.49
CA ALA A 76 13.15 -15.00 -25.65
C ALA A 76 12.55 -14.00 -26.66
N HIS A 77 11.23 -13.81 -26.63
CA HIS A 77 10.52 -12.87 -27.48
C HIS A 77 9.38 -12.14 -26.73
N PRO A 78 9.08 -10.87 -27.02
CA PRO A 78 8.04 -10.10 -26.31
C PRO A 78 6.63 -10.68 -26.38
N CYS A 79 6.32 -11.48 -27.40
CA CYS A 79 5.01 -12.12 -27.56
C CYS A 79 4.91 -13.50 -26.89
N GLU A 80 5.95 -13.96 -26.21
CA GLU A 80 5.85 -15.21 -25.44
C GLU A 80 4.90 -15.05 -24.25
N PRO A 81 4.22 -16.13 -23.83
CA PRO A 81 3.36 -16.11 -22.65
C PRO A 81 4.16 -16.01 -21.33
N LYS A 82 5.48 -15.89 -21.40
CA LYS A 82 6.39 -15.81 -20.25
C LYS A 82 6.61 -14.36 -19.84
N GLY A 83 6.71 -14.13 -18.53
CA GLY A 83 6.94 -12.81 -17.95
C GLY A 83 5.67 -12.09 -17.50
N PRO A 84 5.82 -10.88 -16.97
CA PRO A 84 4.69 -10.11 -16.42
C PRO A 84 3.79 -9.58 -17.55
N SER A 85 2.54 -10.06 -17.61
CA SER A 85 1.52 -9.58 -18.54
C SER A 85 0.73 -8.38 -17.97
N LEU A 86 0.25 -7.52 -18.87
CA LEU A 86 -0.59 -6.36 -18.55
C LEU A 86 -2.09 -6.64 -18.73
N GLU A 87 -2.51 -7.90 -18.70
CA GLU A 87 -3.93 -8.28 -18.87
C GLU A 87 -4.82 -7.69 -17.77
N TRP A 88 -4.33 -7.65 -16.53
CA TRP A 88 -5.06 -7.03 -15.42
C TRP A 88 -5.34 -5.53 -15.65
N LEU A 89 -4.46 -4.84 -16.39
CA LEU A 89 -4.63 -3.42 -16.72
C LEU A 89 -5.59 -3.22 -17.89
N LYS A 90 -5.59 -4.16 -18.85
CA LYS A 90 -6.52 -4.14 -20.00
C LYS A 90 -7.97 -4.43 -19.59
N ASN A 91 -8.14 -5.24 -18.54
CA ASN A 91 -9.45 -5.66 -18.02
C ASN A 91 -9.88 -4.88 -16.77
N PHE A 92 -9.27 -3.70 -16.54
CA PHE A 92 -9.53 -2.87 -15.37
C PHE A 92 -10.92 -2.20 -15.42
#